data_AF-A0A6B2S9U7-F1
#
_entry.id   AF-A0A6B2S9U7-F1
#
_cell.length_a   1.000
_cell.length_b   1.000
_cell.length_c   1.000
_cell.angle_alpha   90.00
_cell.angle_beta   90.00
_cell.angle_gamma   90.00
#
_symmetry.space_group_name_H-M   'P 1'
#
loop_
_entity.id
_entity.type
_entity.pdbx_description
1 polymer ?
#
loop_
_entity_poly.entity_id
_entity_poly.type
_entity_poly.pdbx_seq_one_letter_code
_entity_poly.pdbx_strand_id
1 'polypeptide(L)'
;MKRFTEFDFGLTWIMDFFHQDWSDYAASAAAAVQNQLVDELDPNRVLSLRRDAQLLLDKLTSDTIEILWRTGSSAEYFFRSDSCSTVESGSEWLATIIRICDSWLSGRDVPELSGADTEDGYDLTEEVLAEIQVAGYLESKVRSALTDCVRYCTPDLGFRILLKMVALHCRGSVLSSAQYARFEQIGSALHYGQFVVEAVHYQVTSD
;
A
#
# COMPACT_ATOMS: atom_id res chain seq x y z
N MET A 1 8.09 -19.74 5.01
CA MET A 1 6.80 -19.91 4.31
C MET A 1 6.65 -18.75 3.33
N LYS A 2 5.83 -18.90 2.28
CA LYS A 2 5.53 -17.79 1.36
C LYS A 2 4.16 -17.21 1.72
N ARG A 3 3.94 -15.94 1.41
CA ARG A 3 2.59 -15.34 1.48
C ARG A 3 1.63 -15.98 0.48
N PHE A 4 0.34 -15.75 0.68
CA PHE A 4 -0.73 -16.31 -0.18
C PHE A 4 -0.66 -15.88 -1.66
N THR A 5 0.14 -14.85 -2.00
CA THR A 5 0.23 -14.28 -3.35
C THR A 5 1.68 -13.97 -3.74
N GLU A 6 1.97 -14.08 -5.05
CA GLU A 6 3.24 -13.62 -5.62
C GLU A 6 3.26 -12.12 -5.96
N PHE A 7 2.08 -11.50 -5.99
CA PHE A 7 1.83 -10.09 -6.32
C PHE A 7 1.57 -9.23 -5.08
N ASP A 8 1.50 -7.91 -5.28
CA ASP A 8 1.06 -6.95 -4.27
C ASP A 8 -0.32 -7.31 -3.67
N PHE A 9 -0.55 -6.84 -2.45
CA PHE A 9 -1.73 -7.16 -1.65
C PHE A 9 -2.05 -6.04 -0.67
N GLY A 10 -3.16 -6.19 0.04
CA GLY A 10 -3.54 -5.24 1.07
C GLY A 10 -3.93 -3.89 0.48
N LEU A 11 -3.66 -2.82 1.21
CA LEU A 11 -4.04 -1.47 0.80
C LEU A 11 -3.26 -0.99 -0.44
N THR A 12 -1.99 -1.36 -0.57
CA THR A 12 -1.14 -0.96 -1.70
C THR A 12 -1.61 -1.54 -3.02
N TRP A 13 -2.15 -2.75 -3.02
CA TRP A 13 -2.84 -3.31 -4.18
C TRP A 13 -4.06 -2.47 -4.59
N ILE A 14 -4.87 -1.99 -3.64
CA ILE A 14 -6.01 -1.13 -3.96
C ILE A 14 -5.58 0.23 -4.51
N MET A 15 -4.47 0.78 -4.02
CA MET A 15 -3.96 2.07 -4.52
C MET A 15 -3.65 2.05 -6.03
N ASP A 16 -3.31 0.90 -6.62
CA ASP A 16 -3.03 0.77 -8.07
C ASP A 16 -4.23 1.08 -8.96
N PHE A 17 -5.44 0.86 -8.46
CA PHE A 17 -6.65 1.14 -9.22
C PHE A 17 -6.98 2.65 -9.23
N PHE A 18 -6.43 3.42 -8.29
CA PHE A 18 -6.60 4.87 -8.25
C PHE A 18 -5.55 5.58 -9.12
N HIS A 19 -5.60 5.30 -10.42
CA HIS A 19 -4.89 6.05 -11.45
C HIS A 19 -5.65 7.34 -11.85
N GLN A 20 -5.07 8.20 -12.69
CA GLN A 20 -5.66 9.52 -13.01
C GLN A 20 -7.10 9.44 -13.54
N ASP A 21 -7.37 8.46 -14.41
CA ASP A 21 -8.68 8.27 -15.05
C ASP A 21 -9.56 7.24 -14.33
N TRP A 22 -9.38 7.04 -13.03
CA TRP A 22 -10.09 5.97 -12.32
C TRP A 22 -11.62 6.11 -12.38
N SER A 23 -12.10 7.36 -12.46
CA SER A 23 -13.53 7.67 -12.55
C SER A 23 -14.17 7.30 -13.89
N ASP A 24 -13.38 7.00 -14.92
CA ASP A 24 -13.93 6.57 -16.20
C ASP A 24 -14.52 5.15 -16.15
N TYR A 25 -14.06 4.33 -15.20
CA TYR A 25 -14.53 2.95 -15.04
C TYR A 25 -15.33 2.72 -13.75
N ALA A 26 -15.44 3.71 -12.86
CA ALA A 26 -16.16 3.60 -11.59
C ALA A 26 -16.95 4.88 -11.26
N ALA A 27 -18.21 4.70 -10.85
CA ALA A 27 -19.10 5.81 -10.52
C ALA A 27 -18.75 6.55 -9.21
N SER A 28 -17.93 5.95 -8.35
CA SER A 28 -17.45 6.53 -7.08
C SER A 28 -16.20 5.80 -6.61
N ALA A 29 -15.46 6.39 -5.66
CA ALA A 29 -14.29 5.72 -5.09
C ALA A 29 -14.64 4.40 -4.41
N ALA A 30 -15.79 4.34 -3.73
CA ALA A 30 -16.32 3.11 -3.15
C ALA A 30 -16.62 2.05 -4.23
N ALA A 31 -17.22 2.44 -5.35
CA ALA A 31 -17.47 1.54 -6.48
C ALA A 31 -16.16 1.04 -7.10
N ALA A 32 -15.13 1.88 -7.19
CA ALA A 32 -13.81 1.48 -7.70
C ALA A 32 -13.20 0.34 -6.88
N VAL A 33 -13.32 0.41 -5.54
CA VAL A 33 -12.90 -0.69 -4.65
C VAL A 33 -13.80 -1.90 -4.82
N GLN A 34 -15.13 -1.74 -4.77
CA GLN A 34 -16.09 -2.84 -4.91
C GLN A 34 -15.89 -3.65 -6.20
N ASN A 35 -15.56 -2.98 -7.31
CA ASN A 35 -15.28 -3.64 -8.59
C ASN A 35 -14.07 -4.59 -8.54
N GLN A 36 -13.16 -4.44 -7.56
CA GLN A 36 -12.01 -5.34 -7.37
C GLN A 36 -12.34 -6.56 -6.50
N LEU A 37 -13.40 -6.48 -5.69
CA LEU A 37 -13.83 -7.54 -4.78
C LEU A 37 -14.85 -8.46 -5.48
N VAL A 38 -14.43 -9.09 -6.57
CA VAL A 38 -15.25 -10.08 -7.30
C VAL A 38 -15.55 -11.30 -6.45
N ASP A 39 -16.60 -12.06 -6.78
CA ASP A 39 -17.08 -13.15 -5.92
C ASP A 39 -16.07 -14.29 -5.76
N GLU A 40 -15.26 -14.56 -6.78
CA GLU A 40 -14.23 -15.60 -6.80
C GLU A 40 -12.87 -15.13 -6.25
N LEU A 41 -12.77 -13.90 -5.75
CA LEU A 41 -11.52 -13.38 -5.20
C LEU A 41 -11.07 -14.21 -3.98
N ASP A 42 -9.78 -14.49 -3.87
CA ASP A 42 -9.20 -15.11 -2.67
C ASP A 42 -9.51 -14.25 -1.42
N PRO A 43 -10.21 -14.79 -0.40
CA PRO A 43 -10.54 -14.07 0.82
C PRO A 43 -9.31 -13.46 1.53
N ASN A 44 -8.12 -14.06 1.40
CA ASN A 44 -6.89 -13.51 1.99
C ASN A 44 -6.54 -12.12 1.47
N ARG A 45 -6.93 -11.78 0.22
CA ARG A 45 -6.77 -10.42 -0.32
C ARG A 45 -7.63 -9.41 0.43
N VAL A 46 -8.90 -9.76 0.68
CA VAL A 46 -9.85 -8.89 1.36
C VAL A 46 -9.51 -8.75 2.84
N LEU A 47 -9.07 -9.84 3.48
CA LEU A 47 -8.57 -9.81 4.86
C LEU A 47 -7.33 -8.92 5.00
N SER A 48 -6.36 -9.04 4.08
CA SER A 48 -5.15 -8.22 4.10
C SER A 48 -5.47 -6.74 3.86
N LEU A 49 -6.37 -6.43 2.93
CA LEU A 49 -6.84 -5.07 2.66
C LEU A 49 -7.51 -4.46 3.89
N ARG A 50 -8.41 -5.21 4.51
CA ARG A 50 -9.11 -4.81 5.74
C ARG A 50 -8.12 -4.57 6.88
N ARG A 51 -7.14 -5.47 7.07
CA ARG A 51 -6.11 -5.36 8.11
C ARG A 51 -5.29 -4.08 7.94
N ASP A 52 -4.78 -3.82 6.74
CA ASP A 52 -4.00 -2.61 6.46
C ASP A 52 -4.82 -1.34 6.71
N ALA A 53 -6.06 -1.30 6.19
CA ALA A 53 -6.94 -0.15 6.36
C ALA A 53 -7.27 0.10 7.84
N GLN A 54 -7.57 -0.95 8.60
CA GLN A 54 -7.83 -0.84 10.03
C GLN A 54 -6.59 -0.35 10.79
N LEU A 55 -5.42 -0.91 10.47
CA LEU A 55 -4.17 -0.55 11.14
C LEU A 55 -3.83 0.93 10.93
N LEU A 56 -3.91 1.44 9.70
CA LEU A 56 -3.69 2.86 9.44
C LEU A 56 -4.74 3.74 10.13
N LEU A 57 -6.01 3.34 10.10
CA LEU A 57 -7.11 4.08 10.72
C LEU A 57 -6.95 4.19 12.24
N ASP A 58 -6.48 3.12 12.90
CA ASP A 58 -6.32 3.06 14.35
C ASP A 58 -5.08 3.82 14.85
N LYS A 59 -4.06 3.99 14.00
CA LYS A 59 -2.72 4.42 14.41
C LYS A 59 -2.29 5.76 13.87
N LEU A 60 -2.86 6.22 12.76
CA LEU A 60 -2.44 7.44 12.09
C LEU A 60 -3.55 8.50 12.09
N THR A 61 -3.15 9.77 11.95
CA THR A 61 -4.09 10.87 11.74
C THR A 61 -4.65 10.86 10.33
N SER A 62 -5.81 11.49 10.11
CA SER A 62 -6.39 11.65 8.77
C SER A 62 -5.41 12.28 7.79
N ASP A 63 -4.76 13.38 8.17
CA ASP A 63 -3.78 14.08 7.33
C ASP A 63 -2.62 13.16 6.90
N THR A 64 -2.15 12.29 7.81
CA THR A 64 -1.08 11.32 7.49
C THR A 64 -1.57 10.28 6.48
N ILE A 65 -2.79 9.77 6.68
CA ILE A 65 -3.43 8.83 5.76
C ILE A 65 -3.60 9.48 4.37
N GLU A 66 -4.02 10.74 4.31
CA GLU A 66 -4.20 11.47 3.06
C GLU A 66 -2.87 11.65 2.30
N ILE A 67 -1.78 11.94 3.01
CA ILE A 67 -0.44 12.01 2.42
C ILE A 67 -0.05 10.64 1.84
N LEU A 68 -0.17 9.56 2.63
CA LEU A 68 0.18 8.22 2.18
C LEU A 68 -0.65 7.79 0.97
N TRP A 69 -1.95 8.05 0.98
CA TRP A 69 -2.85 7.70 -0.11
C TRP A 69 -2.55 8.48 -1.40
N ARG A 70 -2.41 9.82 -1.30
CA ARG A 70 -2.13 10.66 -2.48
C ARG A 70 -0.78 10.37 -3.11
N THR A 71 0.22 10.00 -2.33
CA THR A 71 1.56 9.68 -2.85
C THR A 71 1.68 8.20 -3.22
N GLY A 72 0.93 7.31 -2.59
CA GLY A 72 0.86 5.88 -2.93
C GLY A 72 -0.06 5.57 -4.11
N SER A 73 -0.88 6.51 -4.57
CA SER A 73 -1.72 6.38 -5.77
C SER A 73 -1.34 7.44 -6.81
N SER A 74 -1.85 7.33 -8.05
CA SER A 74 -1.74 8.43 -9.03
C SER A 74 -2.91 9.40 -8.98
N ALA A 75 -3.77 9.31 -7.94
CA ALA A 75 -4.93 10.15 -7.74
C ALA A 75 -4.58 11.36 -6.84
N GLU A 76 -3.74 12.27 -7.35
CA GLU A 76 -3.25 13.43 -6.59
C GLU A 76 -4.39 14.30 -6.01
N TYR A 77 -5.51 14.36 -6.73
CA TYR A 77 -6.66 15.19 -6.39
C TYR A 77 -7.73 14.46 -5.58
N PHE A 78 -7.47 13.23 -5.11
CA PHE A 78 -8.46 12.37 -4.49
C PHE A 78 -9.24 13.01 -3.33
N PHE A 79 -8.60 13.84 -2.49
CA PHE A 79 -9.27 14.49 -1.34
C PHE A 79 -9.67 15.95 -1.60
N ARG A 80 -9.63 16.42 -2.86
CA ARG A 80 -10.11 17.77 -3.16
C ARG A 80 -11.63 17.79 -3.17
N SER A 81 -12.20 18.88 -2.69
CA SER A 81 -13.66 19.10 -2.65
C SER A 81 -14.32 19.13 -4.03
N ASP A 82 -13.55 19.39 -5.09
CA ASP A 82 -13.99 19.38 -6.49
C ASP A 82 -13.70 18.05 -7.22
N SER A 83 -13.22 17.03 -6.51
CA SER A 83 -12.87 15.73 -7.10
C SER A 83 -14.08 14.81 -7.28
N CYS A 84 -13.96 13.85 -8.19
CA CYS A 84 -14.95 12.79 -8.41
C CYS A 84 -15.02 11.75 -7.29
N SER A 85 -14.10 11.76 -6.30
CA SER A 85 -14.10 10.79 -5.21
C SER A 85 -15.24 11.04 -4.22
N THR A 86 -15.60 12.31 -3.99
CA THR A 86 -16.49 12.81 -2.92
C THR A 86 -16.03 12.50 -1.49
N VAL A 87 -14.81 12.01 -1.30
CA VAL A 87 -14.25 11.63 0.01
C VAL A 87 -13.67 12.88 0.69
N GLU A 88 -14.08 13.14 1.93
CA GLU A 88 -13.71 14.38 2.65
C GLU A 88 -12.43 14.23 3.47
N SER A 89 -12.06 13.01 3.88
CA SER A 89 -10.90 12.78 4.73
C SER A 89 -10.29 11.38 4.59
N GLY A 90 -9.01 11.24 4.92
CA GLY A 90 -8.32 9.94 4.96
C GLY A 90 -8.95 8.94 5.92
N SER A 91 -9.37 9.38 7.11
CA SER A 91 -10.04 8.48 8.07
C SER A 91 -11.39 7.98 7.56
N GLU A 92 -12.20 8.85 6.96
CA GLU A 92 -13.47 8.46 6.32
C GLU A 92 -13.24 7.45 5.19
N TRP A 93 -12.17 7.66 4.42
CA TRP A 93 -11.81 6.78 3.33
C TRP A 93 -11.50 5.36 3.79
N LEU A 94 -10.61 5.21 4.78
CA LEU A 94 -10.26 3.90 5.32
C LEU A 94 -11.46 3.23 5.99
N ALA A 95 -12.31 3.99 6.70
CA ALA A 95 -13.56 3.46 7.25
C ALA A 95 -14.50 2.95 6.14
N THR A 96 -14.51 3.59 4.97
CA THR A 96 -15.27 3.13 3.81
C THR A 96 -14.70 1.84 3.23
N ILE A 97 -13.38 1.73 3.06
CA ILE A 97 -12.72 0.49 2.63
C ILE A 97 -13.03 -0.66 3.60
N ILE A 98 -12.93 -0.43 4.90
CA ILE A 98 -13.22 -1.44 5.93
C ILE A 98 -14.67 -1.92 5.83
N ARG A 99 -15.65 -1.01 5.71
CA ARG A 99 -17.06 -1.39 5.52
C ARG A 99 -17.30 -2.22 4.26
N ILE A 100 -16.61 -1.89 3.16
CA ILE A 100 -16.70 -2.66 1.91
C ILE A 100 -16.14 -4.08 2.13
N CYS A 101 -14.99 -4.20 2.79
CA CYS A 101 -14.40 -5.49 3.12
C CYS A 101 -15.30 -6.31 4.05
N ASP A 102 -15.81 -5.71 5.12
CA ASP A 102 -16.73 -6.35 6.07
C ASP A 102 -17.99 -6.86 5.37
N SER A 103 -18.57 -6.04 4.49
CA SER A 103 -19.75 -6.45 3.72
C SER A 103 -19.45 -7.61 2.78
N TRP A 104 -18.27 -7.63 2.16
CA TRP A 104 -17.89 -8.71 1.25
C TRP A 104 -17.60 -10.02 1.99
N LEU A 105 -16.93 -9.94 3.14
CA LEU A 105 -16.58 -11.10 3.99
C LEU A 105 -17.79 -11.69 4.71
N SER A 106 -18.83 -10.89 4.97
CA SER A 106 -20.03 -11.31 5.69
C SER A 106 -20.71 -12.51 5.02
N GLY A 107 -20.92 -13.57 5.80
CA GLY A 107 -21.61 -14.78 5.34
C GLY A 107 -20.76 -15.73 4.49
N ARG A 108 -19.47 -15.43 4.29
CA ARG A 108 -18.51 -16.34 3.64
C ARG A 108 -17.78 -17.19 4.69
N ASP A 109 -17.38 -18.38 4.29
CA ASP A 109 -16.45 -19.20 5.08
C ASP A 109 -15.03 -18.70 4.79
N VAL A 110 -14.46 -17.97 5.74
CA VAL A 110 -13.20 -17.23 5.56
C VAL A 110 -12.16 -17.75 6.54
N PRO A 111 -11.00 -18.23 6.08
CA PRO A 111 -9.93 -18.63 6.97
C PRO A 111 -9.31 -17.42 7.69
N GLU A 112 -8.72 -17.63 8.87
CA GLU A 112 -7.87 -16.61 9.48
C GLU A 112 -6.54 -16.50 8.73
N LEU A 113 -6.01 -15.27 8.60
CA LEU A 113 -4.64 -15.07 8.12
C LEU A 113 -3.67 -15.77 9.08
N SER A 114 -2.62 -16.38 8.53
CA SER A 114 -1.65 -17.13 9.36
C SER A 114 -0.23 -17.12 8.78
N GLY A 115 0.75 -17.45 9.61
CA GLY A 115 2.14 -17.62 9.20
C GLY A 115 2.71 -16.37 8.54
N ALA A 116 3.22 -16.51 7.31
CA ALA A 116 3.83 -15.42 6.55
C ALA A 116 2.84 -14.28 6.24
N ASP A 117 1.52 -14.56 6.20
CA ASP A 117 0.51 -13.54 5.92
C ASP A 117 0.26 -12.62 7.13
N THR A 118 0.67 -13.06 8.32
CA THR A 118 0.63 -12.26 9.55
C THR A 118 1.94 -11.53 9.86
N GLU A 119 3.00 -11.75 9.08
CA GLU A 119 4.31 -11.12 9.28
C GLU A 119 4.23 -9.60 9.13
N ASP A 120 4.68 -8.91 10.18
CA ASP A 120 4.63 -7.45 10.31
C ASP A 120 6.00 -6.81 10.12
N GLY A 121 7.09 -7.58 10.18
CA GLY A 121 8.42 -7.13 9.87
C GLY A 121 9.07 -6.27 10.95
N TYR A 122 8.64 -6.37 12.21
CA TYR A 122 9.16 -5.54 13.30
C TYR A 122 10.68 -5.63 13.47
N ASP A 123 11.27 -6.80 13.16
CA ASP A 123 12.73 -7.00 13.18
C ASP A 123 13.48 -6.22 12.08
N LEU A 124 12.77 -5.67 11.09
CA LEU A 124 13.32 -4.90 9.96
C LEU A 124 13.04 -3.40 10.07
N THR A 125 12.59 -2.93 11.25
CA THR A 125 12.16 -1.53 11.44
C THR A 125 13.26 -0.55 11.03
N GLU A 126 14.50 -0.75 11.50
CA GLU A 126 15.60 0.17 11.24
C GLU A 126 16.05 0.13 9.77
N GLU A 127 16.02 -1.03 9.14
CA GLU A 127 16.34 -1.24 7.73
C GLU A 127 15.35 -0.49 6.83
N VAL A 128 14.05 -0.60 7.12
CA VAL A 128 13.02 0.11 6.35
C VAL A 128 13.12 1.63 6.59
N LEU A 129 13.35 2.07 7.83
CA LEU A 129 13.54 3.49 8.14
C LEU A 129 14.77 4.08 7.44
N ALA A 130 15.88 3.32 7.35
CA ALA A 130 17.07 3.73 6.63
C ALA A 130 16.77 3.96 5.14
N GLU A 131 16.00 3.08 4.51
CA GLU A 131 15.59 3.24 3.11
C GLU A 131 14.67 4.46 2.88
N ILE A 132 13.74 4.72 3.80
CA ILE A 132 12.91 5.93 3.77
C ILE A 132 13.79 7.19 3.91
N GLN A 133 14.81 7.16 4.77
CA GLN A 133 15.69 8.31 4.99
C GLN A 133 16.47 8.68 3.72
N VAL A 134 17.02 7.69 3.02
CA VAL A 134 17.81 7.89 1.80
C VAL A 134 16.96 8.12 0.54
N ALA A 135 15.63 7.94 0.61
CA ALA A 135 14.69 8.27 -0.44
C ALA A 135 14.53 9.80 -0.64
N GLY A 136 15.62 10.48 -0.99
CA GLY A 136 15.70 11.94 -1.09
C GLY A 136 14.84 12.55 -2.21
N TYR A 137 14.32 11.73 -3.12
CA TYR A 137 13.34 12.12 -4.13
C TYR A 137 11.93 12.31 -3.54
N LEU A 138 11.66 11.84 -2.31
CA LEU A 138 10.41 12.07 -1.61
C LEU A 138 10.48 13.36 -0.79
N GLU A 139 9.41 14.15 -0.84
CA GLU A 139 9.23 15.32 0.02
C GLU A 139 9.35 14.94 1.51
N SER A 140 9.83 15.88 2.34
CA SER A 140 10.03 15.64 3.78
C SER A 140 8.76 15.18 4.50
N LYS A 141 7.60 15.78 4.16
CA LYS A 141 6.29 15.40 4.72
C LYS A 141 5.91 13.95 4.40
N VAL A 142 6.25 13.48 3.19
CA VAL A 142 5.97 12.11 2.74
C VAL A 142 6.87 11.13 3.50
N ARG A 143 8.16 11.45 3.63
CA ARG A 143 9.09 10.63 4.44
C ARG A 143 8.68 10.57 5.90
N SER A 144 8.15 11.66 6.46
CA SER A 144 7.59 11.68 7.82
C SER A 144 6.38 10.75 7.92
N ALA A 145 5.43 10.84 6.99
CA ALA A 145 4.25 9.98 6.99
C ALA A 145 4.60 8.48 6.84
N LEU A 146 5.59 8.15 6.00
CA LEU A 146 6.13 6.79 5.90
C LEU A 146 6.80 6.33 7.20
N THR A 147 7.57 7.22 7.83
CA THR A 147 8.21 6.94 9.13
C THR A 147 7.17 6.66 10.20
N ASP A 148 6.09 7.44 10.25
CA ASP A 148 4.98 7.24 11.17
C ASP A 148 4.25 5.92 10.88
N CYS A 149 4.06 5.57 9.60
CA CYS A 149 3.52 4.27 9.19
C CYS A 149 4.41 3.13 9.71
N VAL A 150 5.72 3.17 9.49
CA VAL A 150 6.64 2.12 9.96
C VAL A 150 6.63 1.99 11.49
N ARG A 151 6.63 3.12 12.21
CA ARG A 151 6.76 3.14 13.68
C ARG A 151 5.47 2.79 14.41
N TYR A 152 4.33 3.24 13.91
CA TYR A 152 3.05 3.10 14.60
C TYR A 152 2.15 2.02 14.02
N CYS A 153 2.35 1.65 12.75
CA CYS A 153 1.67 0.56 12.08
C CYS A 153 2.63 -0.64 12.02
N THR A 154 3.21 -0.93 10.84
CA THR A 154 4.14 -2.04 10.62
C THR A 154 5.22 -1.66 9.60
N PRO A 155 6.45 -2.15 9.75
CA PRO A 155 7.47 -2.04 8.71
C PRO A 155 7.06 -2.67 7.38
N ASP A 156 6.30 -3.77 7.41
CA ASP A 156 5.73 -4.40 6.22
C ASP A 156 4.93 -3.42 5.36
N LEU A 157 3.91 -2.79 5.96
CA LEU A 157 3.03 -1.86 5.24
C LEU A 157 3.79 -0.60 4.80
N GLY A 158 4.62 -0.05 5.68
CA GLY A 158 5.45 1.12 5.34
C GLY A 158 6.37 0.84 4.15
N PHE A 159 6.96 -0.36 4.09
CA PHE A 159 7.83 -0.75 2.99
C PHE A 159 7.06 -0.99 1.68
N ARG A 160 5.88 -1.63 1.71
CA ARG A 160 5.03 -1.75 0.50
C ARG A 160 4.63 -0.38 -0.05
N ILE A 161 4.28 0.56 0.83
CA ILE A 161 3.95 1.92 0.39
C ILE A 161 5.18 2.62 -0.19
N LEU A 162 6.38 2.46 0.39
CA LEU A 162 7.62 2.98 -0.19
C LEU A 162 7.85 2.44 -1.61
N LEU A 163 7.75 1.12 -1.81
CA LEU A 163 7.89 0.50 -3.14
C LEU A 163 6.88 1.08 -4.14
N LYS A 164 5.64 1.30 -3.70
CA LYS A 164 4.61 1.94 -4.52
C LYS A 164 5.01 3.35 -4.94
N MET A 165 5.49 4.16 -4.00
CA MET A 165 5.93 5.52 -4.27
C MET A 165 7.14 5.56 -5.21
N VAL A 166 8.07 4.61 -5.08
CA VAL A 166 9.17 4.43 -6.04
C VAL A 166 8.62 4.15 -7.43
N ALA A 167 7.72 3.17 -7.58
CA ALA A 167 7.16 2.79 -8.87
C ALA A 167 6.43 3.95 -9.56
N LEU A 168 5.75 4.81 -8.79
CA LEU A 168 4.95 5.91 -9.33
C LEU A 168 5.78 7.18 -9.61
N HIS A 169 6.66 7.56 -8.69
CA HIS A 169 7.30 8.89 -8.71
C HIS A 169 8.74 8.87 -9.20
N CYS A 170 9.43 7.73 -9.11
CA CYS A 170 10.73 7.59 -9.74
C CYS A 170 10.49 7.12 -11.17
N ARG A 171 10.56 8.03 -12.15
CA ARG A 171 10.65 7.67 -13.57
C ARG A 171 12.08 7.91 -14.02
N GLY A 172 12.77 6.82 -14.38
CA GLY A 172 14.18 6.84 -14.74
C GLY A 172 15.06 6.26 -13.63
N SER A 173 16.32 6.04 -14.00
CA SER A 173 17.37 5.38 -13.22
C SER A 173 17.74 6.11 -11.91
N VAL A 174 16.83 6.12 -10.95
CA VAL A 174 16.95 6.79 -9.64
C VAL A 174 17.42 5.81 -8.57
N LEU A 175 17.14 4.52 -8.73
CA LEU A 175 17.63 3.48 -7.83
C LEU A 175 19.00 2.98 -8.28
N SER A 176 19.96 2.97 -7.36
CA SER A 176 21.21 2.23 -7.57
C SER A 176 20.97 0.71 -7.47
N SER A 177 21.79 -0.10 -8.16
CA SER A 177 21.80 -1.57 -8.02
C SER A 177 21.92 -2.01 -6.56
N ALA A 178 22.75 -1.30 -5.77
CA ALA A 178 22.91 -1.57 -4.35
C ALA A 178 21.65 -1.29 -3.52
N GLN A 179 20.87 -0.28 -3.89
CA GLN A 179 19.59 0.01 -3.22
C GLN A 179 18.54 -1.02 -3.58
N TYR A 180 18.44 -1.39 -4.85
CA TYR A 180 17.52 -2.44 -5.28
C TYR A 180 17.81 -3.79 -4.59
N ALA A 181 19.09 -4.18 -4.48
CA ALA A 181 19.48 -5.38 -3.76
C ALA A 181 19.06 -5.37 -2.27
N ARG A 182 19.06 -4.19 -1.62
CA ARG A 182 18.55 -4.06 -0.24
C ARG A 182 17.03 -4.19 -0.21
N PHE A 183 16.31 -3.67 -1.20
CA PHE A 183 14.87 -3.90 -1.32
C PHE A 183 14.54 -5.38 -1.49
N GLU A 184 15.33 -6.11 -2.29
CA GLU A 184 15.17 -7.57 -2.45
C GLU A 184 15.42 -8.31 -1.13
N GLN A 185 16.44 -7.91 -0.36
CA GLN A 185 16.73 -8.49 0.96
C GLN A 185 15.56 -8.27 1.94
N ILE A 186 15.05 -7.04 2.05
CA ILE A 186 13.90 -6.71 2.89
C ILE A 186 12.67 -7.50 2.43
N GLY A 187 12.37 -7.51 1.13
CA GLY A 187 11.24 -8.25 0.58
C GLY A 187 11.32 -9.76 0.82
N SER A 188 12.52 -10.34 0.70
CA SER A 188 12.74 -11.76 1.02
C SER A 188 12.50 -12.06 2.50
N ALA A 189 13.00 -11.20 3.39
CA ALA A 189 12.79 -11.33 4.83
C ALA A 189 11.30 -11.19 5.22
N LEU A 190 10.54 -10.34 4.53
CA LEU A 190 9.09 -10.18 4.67
C LEU A 190 8.26 -11.25 3.93
N HIS A 191 8.92 -12.24 3.34
CA HIS A 191 8.31 -13.35 2.60
C HIS A 191 7.47 -12.92 1.39
N TYR A 192 7.83 -11.80 0.77
CA TYR A 192 7.13 -11.31 -0.41
C TYR A 192 7.23 -12.26 -1.59
N GLY A 193 6.17 -12.22 -2.38
CA GLY A 193 6.13 -12.77 -3.71
C GLY A 193 7.13 -12.13 -4.65
N GLN A 194 7.45 -12.83 -5.73
CA GLN A 194 8.40 -12.38 -6.75
C GLN A 194 8.10 -10.95 -7.23
N PHE A 195 6.82 -10.65 -7.48
CA PHE A 195 6.44 -9.43 -8.21
C PHE A 195 6.30 -8.19 -7.34
N VAL A 196 6.42 -8.31 -6.01
CA VAL A 196 6.25 -7.16 -5.11
C VAL A 196 7.43 -6.19 -5.22
N VAL A 197 8.66 -6.71 -5.15
CA VAL A 197 9.88 -5.89 -5.31
C VAL A 197 10.24 -5.71 -6.79
N GLU A 198 9.96 -6.71 -7.64
CA GLU A 198 10.21 -6.62 -9.09
C GLU A 198 9.47 -5.45 -9.74
N ALA A 199 8.34 -5.00 -9.16
CA ALA A 199 7.60 -3.83 -9.62
C ALA A 199 8.44 -2.55 -9.76
N VAL A 200 9.54 -2.41 -9.01
CA VAL A 200 10.44 -1.24 -9.09
C VAL A 200 11.75 -1.52 -9.85
N HIS A 201 11.95 -2.72 -10.39
CA HIS A 201 13.17 -3.11 -11.09
C HIS A 201 13.48 -2.20 -12.28
N TYR A 202 12.46 -1.73 -13.00
CA TYR A 202 12.62 -0.84 -14.15
C TYR A 202 13.11 0.57 -13.78
N GLN A 203 13.25 0.90 -12.49
CA GLN A 203 13.79 2.18 -12.00
C GLN A 203 15.28 2.11 -11.62
N VAL A 204 15.92 0.96 -11.85
CA VAL A 204 17.34 0.74 -11.53
C VAL A 204 18.25 1.29 -12.64
N THR A 205 19.29 2.02 -12.25
CA THR A 205 20.38 2.42 -13.15
C THR A 205 21.20 1.20 -13.54
N SER A 206 21.38 0.95 -14.84
CA SER A 206 22.41 0.01 -15.28
C SER A 206 23.78 0.59 -14.95
N ASP A 207 24.58 -0.15 -14.17
CA ASP A 207 25.98 0.20 -13.89
C ASP A 207 26.83 0.30 -15.18
#